data_AF-A0A067NT66-F1
#
_entry.id   AF-A0A067NT66-F1
#
_cell.length_a   1.000
_cell.length_b   1.000
_cell.length_c   1.000
_cell.angle_alpha   90.00
_cell.angle_beta   90.00
_cell.angle_gamma   90.00
#
_symmetry.space_group_name_H-M   'P 1'
#
loop_
_entity.id
_entity.type
_entity.pdbx_description
1 polymer ?
#
loop_
_entity_poly.entity_id
_entity_poly.type
_entity_poly.pdbx_seq_one_letter_code
_entity_poly.pdbx_strand_id
1 'polypeptide(L)'
;MSTGSPSAYLLWAILSCIFLVFFSIHLWLYDKFKCLKWHAGRQPGAFKRVMTYSYLATLPLLVVFGVTMATIKFKEGMSSTLSCPTLTSIPTVISTPIEFWSDANRRWLLPLYFVLSVAWSLEIVTHLEELTFWLFLLHQGPKQREWFHSCEFRVWYIGSMIALLGMPLTTLLTRQNLDTCQAWIFLMGSSASTFTTLCFLYVLFRFPRFIRYVKDEGALPDVVIRLVTFYQLNLVRVAFRFIFTIPLLVLAADGIRSAADNIVKSVDRCADFLLMTGGIGCFVSSGITLMIFFPRSITQEEGYKARDASPNSGKAPTVVPTSPLPDYYAQRQASPPKSPSLYQTSERAPSQQSGIQLAAFRDPAHRPPRQMLSHQPSLSAEADDEEEAPGYESDEDSVAMSGRLTPVVTSPVSHAPSDDTMWERQ
;
A
#
# COMPACT_ATOMS: atom_id res chain seq x y z
N MET A 1 12.65 -25.65 24.60
CA MET A 1 12.18 -24.25 24.74
C MET A 1 11.06 -23.97 23.75
N SER A 2 9.79 -24.05 24.18
CA SER A 2 8.63 -23.74 23.33
C SER A 2 8.22 -22.29 23.56
N THR A 3 8.68 -21.36 22.72
CA THR A 3 8.52 -19.89 22.90
C THR A 3 7.08 -19.34 22.88
N GLY A 4 6.07 -20.19 22.68
CA GLY A 4 4.67 -19.76 22.79
C GLY A 4 3.73 -20.93 23.04
N SER A 5 2.64 -20.66 23.76
CA SER A 5 1.58 -21.61 24.07
C SER A 5 0.77 -22.00 22.83
N PRO A 6 0.01 -23.11 22.88
CA PRO A 6 -0.91 -23.48 21.81
C PRO A 6 -1.90 -22.36 21.46
N SER A 7 -2.36 -21.60 22.46
CA SER A 7 -3.29 -20.48 22.29
C SER A 7 -2.69 -19.34 21.47
N ALA A 8 -1.40 -19.04 21.64
CA ALA A 8 -0.73 -18.02 20.84
C ALA A 8 -0.68 -18.43 19.36
N TYR A 9 -0.31 -19.69 19.06
CA TYR A 9 -0.31 -20.17 17.67
C TYR A 9 -1.71 -20.33 17.09
N LEU A 10 -2.71 -20.63 17.91
CA LEU A 10 -4.11 -20.62 17.49
C LEU A 10 -4.54 -19.23 17.02
N LEU A 11 -4.16 -18.18 17.75
CA LEU A 11 -4.41 -16.80 17.32
C LEU A 11 -3.75 -16.52 15.96
N TRP A 12 -2.49 -16.90 15.78
CA TRP A 12 -1.80 -16.76 14.49
C TRP A 12 -2.49 -17.53 13.35
N ALA A 13 -3.00 -18.74 13.64
CA ALA A 13 -3.78 -19.53 12.69
C ALA A 13 -5.10 -18.84 12.31
N ILE A 14 -5.85 -18.32 13.29
CA ILE A 14 -7.10 -17.59 13.06
C ILE A 14 -6.84 -16.33 12.24
N LEU A 15 -5.84 -15.52 12.64
CA LEU A 15 -5.50 -14.29 11.95
C LEU A 15 -5.03 -14.55 10.50
N SER A 16 -4.22 -15.58 10.25
CA SER A 16 -3.79 -15.95 8.90
C SER A 16 -4.95 -16.41 8.01
N CYS A 17 -5.88 -17.22 8.54
CA CYS A 17 -7.08 -17.63 7.81
C CYS A 17 -7.99 -16.45 7.48
N ILE A 18 -8.29 -15.59 8.47
CA ILE A 18 -9.10 -14.39 8.26
C ILE A 18 -8.43 -13.48 7.22
N PHE A 19 -7.10 -13.32 7.32
CA PHE A 19 -6.37 -12.46 6.42
C PHE A 19 -6.33 -12.99 4.98
N LEU A 20 -6.24 -14.31 4.79
CA LEU A 20 -6.34 -14.95 3.47
C LEU A 20 -7.74 -14.74 2.85
N VAL A 21 -8.80 -14.88 3.65
CA VAL A 21 -10.19 -14.62 3.20
C VAL A 21 -10.35 -13.15 2.84
N PHE A 22 -9.91 -12.24 3.72
CA PHE A 22 -9.93 -10.80 3.47
C PHE A 22 -9.20 -10.45 2.18
N PHE A 23 -7.97 -10.96 1.98
CA PHE A 23 -7.18 -10.71 0.77
C PHE A 23 -7.90 -11.21 -0.49
N SER A 24 -8.48 -12.40 -0.44
CA SER A 24 -9.21 -12.99 -1.58
C SER A 24 -10.43 -12.13 -1.96
N ILE A 25 -11.22 -11.71 -0.97
CA ILE A 25 -12.36 -10.82 -1.19
C ILE A 25 -11.90 -9.46 -1.70
N HIS A 26 -10.85 -8.89 -1.09
CA HIS A 26 -10.31 -7.58 -1.47
C HIS A 26 -9.82 -7.57 -2.92
N LEU A 27 -9.08 -8.60 -3.36
CA LEU A 27 -8.65 -8.74 -4.75
C LEU A 27 -9.81 -8.92 -5.73
N TRP A 28 -10.85 -9.66 -5.33
CA TRP A 28 -12.06 -9.82 -6.14
C TRP A 28 -12.81 -8.50 -6.31
N LEU A 29 -12.95 -7.72 -5.25
CA LEU A 29 -13.62 -6.42 -5.29
C LEU A 29 -12.79 -5.39 -6.05
N TYR A 30 -11.46 -5.42 -5.90
CA TYR A 30 -10.55 -4.52 -6.57
C TYR A 30 -10.59 -4.65 -8.11
N ASP A 31 -10.43 -5.87 -8.64
CA ASP A 31 -10.32 -6.05 -10.10
C ASP A 31 -10.74 -7.46 -10.57
N LYS A 32 -11.61 -8.17 -9.84
CA LYS A 32 -12.09 -9.52 -10.21
C LYS A 32 -10.95 -10.48 -10.58
N PHE A 33 -9.83 -10.40 -9.86
CA PHE A 33 -8.60 -11.16 -10.13
C PHE A 33 -7.90 -10.89 -11.47
N LYS A 34 -8.27 -9.85 -12.23
CA LYS A 34 -7.55 -9.52 -13.48
C LYS A 34 -6.10 -9.11 -13.21
N CYS A 35 -5.81 -8.51 -12.04
CA CYS A 35 -4.44 -8.22 -11.60
C CYS A 35 -3.54 -9.46 -11.44
N LEU A 36 -4.11 -10.67 -11.35
CA LEU A 36 -3.37 -11.95 -11.30
C LEU A 36 -3.04 -12.49 -12.69
N LYS A 37 -3.68 -11.98 -13.77
CA LYS A 37 -3.41 -12.47 -15.12
C LYS A 37 -2.04 -11.95 -15.58
N TRP A 38 -1.13 -12.88 -15.85
CA TRP A 38 0.22 -12.57 -16.37
C TRP A 38 0.20 -11.75 -17.67
N HIS A 39 -0.83 -11.93 -18.49
CA HIS A 39 -0.98 -11.33 -19.83
C HIS A 39 -1.96 -10.14 -19.88
N ALA A 40 -2.36 -9.58 -18.74
CA ALA A 40 -3.25 -8.42 -18.70
C ALA A 40 -2.50 -7.14 -19.13
N GLY A 41 -2.34 -6.97 -20.44
CA GLY A 41 -2.06 -5.70 -21.08
C GLY A 41 -0.66 -5.09 -20.88
N ARG A 42 -0.38 -4.10 -21.73
CA ARG A 42 0.84 -3.30 -21.75
C ARG A 42 0.75 -2.25 -20.63
N GLN A 43 1.16 -2.65 -19.41
CA GLN A 43 1.23 -1.89 -18.14
C GLN A 43 -0.10 -1.76 -17.37
N PRO A 44 -0.09 -1.92 -16.02
CA PRO A 44 0.78 -1.21 -15.08
C PRO A 44 1.75 -2.08 -14.26
N GLY A 45 3.01 -1.66 -14.24
CA GLY A 45 4.05 -1.85 -13.22
C GLY A 45 4.50 -3.28 -12.94
N ALA A 46 5.74 -3.63 -13.27
CA ALA A 46 6.41 -4.80 -12.70
C ALA A 46 6.33 -4.81 -11.15
N PHE A 47 6.35 -3.62 -10.54
CA PHE A 47 6.18 -3.36 -9.11
C PHE A 47 4.88 -3.95 -8.53
N LYS A 48 3.74 -3.57 -9.10
CA LYS A 48 2.43 -4.06 -8.65
C LYS A 48 2.34 -5.58 -8.73
N ARG A 49 2.99 -6.18 -9.73
CA ARG A 49 3.04 -7.65 -9.89
C ARG A 49 3.85 -8.32 -8.81
N VAL A 50 5.08 -7.87 -8.57
CA VAL A 50 5.95 -8.46 -7.53
C VAL A 50 5.23 -8.47 -6.19
N MET A 51 4.58 -7.36 -5.85
CA MET A 51 3.77 -7.24 -4.65
C MET A 51 2.55 -8.16 -4.60
N THR A 52 1.81 -8.26 -5.70
CA THR A 52 0.63 -9.15 -5.76
C THR A 52 1.05 -10.60 -5.54
N TYR A 53 2.11 -11.05 -6.23
CA TYR A 53 2.56 -12.44 -6.16
C TYR A 53 3.24 -12.77 -4.83
N SER A 54 4.01 -11.85 -4.26
CA SER A 54 4.62 -12.06 -2.95
C SER A 54 3.54 -12.20 -1.87
N TYR A 55 2.51 -11.35 -1.82
CA TYR A 55 1.39 -11.54 -0.89
C TYR A 55 0.59 -12.81 -1.16
N LEU A 56 0.32 -13.12 -2.43
CA LEU A 56 -0.37 -14.36 -2.82
C LEU A 56 0.39 -15.61 -2.35
N ALA A 57 1.71 -15.57 -2.31
CA ALA A 57 2.56 -16.66 -1.80
C ALA A 57 2.70 -16.62 -0.27
N THR A 58 2.88 -15.45 0.34
CA THR A 58 3.07 -15.31 1.79
C THR A 58 1.87 -15.81 2.59
N LEU A 59 0.63 -15.46 2.20
CA LEU A 59 -0.55 -15.77 3.01
C LEU A 59 -0.84 -17.27 3.14
N PRO A 60 -0.84 -18.06 2.05
CA PRO A 60 -0.98 -19.51 2.17
C PRO A 60 0.14 -20.14 3.00
N LEU A 61 1.38 -19.67 2.87
CA LEU A 61 2.50 -20.18 3.67
C LEU A 61 2.30 -19.88 5.16
N LEU A 62 1.82 -18.68 5.53
CA LEU A 62 1.48 -18.34 6.91
C LEU A 62 0.32 -19.18 7.45
N VAL A 63 -0.70 -19.48 6.64
CA VAL A 63 -1.80 -20.39 7.03
C VAL A 63 -1.27 -21.80 7.29
N VAL A 64 -0.46 -22.34 6.37
CA VAL A 64 0.15 -23.67 6.53
C VAL A 64 0.99 -23.72 7.80
N PHE A 65 1.83 -22.71 8.03
CA PHE A 65 2.64 -22.60 9.24
C PHE A 65 1.76 -22.51 10.50
N GLY A 66 0.85 -21.54 10.55
CA GLY A 66 0.02 -21.26 11.73
C GLY A 66 -0.87 -22.43 12.13
N VAL A 67 -1.62 -22.98 11.17
CA VAL A 67 -2.54 -24.11 11.41
C VAL A 67 -1.78 -25.37 11.81
N THR A 68 -0.67 -25.69 11.13
CA THR A 68 0.10 -26.91 11.45
C THR A 68 0.80 -26.78 12.80
N MET A 69 1.41 -25.63 13.10
CA MET A 69 2.02 -25.39 14.42
C MET A 69 1.01 -25.43 15.56
N ALA A 70 -0.16 -24.80 15.37
CA ALA A 70 -1.25 -24.88 16.36
C ALA A 70 -1.69 -26.33 16.57
N THR A 71 -1.93 -27.07 15.48
CA THR A 71 -2.37 -28.47 15.53
C THR A 71 -1.35 -29.36 16.26
N ILE A 72 -0.06 -29.24 15.93
CA ILE A 72 1.00 -30.01 16.59
C ILE A 72 1.06 -29.65 18.08
N LYS A 73 1.00 -28.37 18.44
CA LYS A 73 1.05 -27.92 19.83
C LYS A 73 -0.15 -28.37 20.66
N PHE A 74 -1.35 -28.46 20.08
CA PHE A 74 -2.50 -29.06 20.76
C PHE A 74 -2.38 -30.58 20.90
N LYS A 75 -1.84 -31.28 19.88
CA LYS A 75 -1.66 -32.73 19.89
C LYS A 75 -0.60 -33.22 20.87
N GLU A 76 0.55 -32.55 20.91
CA GLU A 76 1.63 -32.85 21.88
C GLU A 76 1.24 -32.49 23.31
N GLY A 77 0.14 -31.77 23.47
CA GLY A 77 -0.51 -31.51 24.74
C GLY A 77 0.26 -30.56 25.64
N MET A 78 -0.49 -29.89 26.50
CA MET A 78 0.02 -29.44 27.79
C MET A 78 0.16 -30.70 28.64
N SER A 79 1.34 -31.32 28.68
CA SER A 79 1.54 -32.49 29.54
C SER A 79 1.40 -32.04 30.99
N SER A 80 0.21 -32.28 31.56
CA SER A 80 -0.13 -32.08 32.97
C SER A 80 0.59 -33.10 33.85
N THR A 81 1.92 -33.14 33.82
CA THR A 81 2.68 -34.10 34.62
C THR A 81 4.06 -33.54 34.94
N LEU A 82 4.08 -32.61 35.89
CA LEU A 82 5.10 -32.63 36.93
C LEU A 82 4.42 -32.34 38.26
N SER A 83 3.79 -33.38 38.83
CA SER A 83 3.56 -33.43 40.26
C SER A 83 4.93 -33.48 40.92
N CYS A 84 5.50 -32.32 41.23
CA CYS A 84 6.64 -32.23 42.14
C CYS A 84 6.15 -32.78 43.50
N PRO A 85 6.75 -33.84 44.06
CA PRO A 85 6.24 -34.47 45.28
C PRO A 85 6.37 -33.61 46.54
N THR A 86 7.06 -32.46 46.46
CA THR A 86 7.53 -31.71 47.63
C THR A 86 7.00 -30.30 47.76
N LEU A 87 6.16 -29.78 46.86
CA LEU A 87 5.54 -28.47 47.05
C LEU A 87 4.09 -28.43 46.59
N THR A 88 3.24 -28.20 47.58
CA THR A 88 1.80 -28.03 47.50
C THR A 88 1.35 -26.97 46.48
N SER A 89 0.39 -27.40 45.66
CA SER A 89 -0.85 -26.67 45.33
C SER A 89 -0.89 -25.54 44.30
N ILE A 90 -0.21 -25.64 43.15
CA ILE A 90 -0.73 -25.06 41.88
C ILE A 90 -0.29 -25.95 40.70
N PRO A 91 -1.20 -26.52 39.88
CA PRO A 91 -0.82 -27.14 38.62
C PRO A 91 -0.40 -26.03 37.64
N THR A 92 0.91 -25.80 37.51
CA THR A 92 1.46 -24.95 36.45
C THR A 92 1.42 -25.72 35.14
N VAL A 93 0.51 -25.29 34.27
CA VAL A 93 0.32 -25.84 32.93
C VAL A 93 1.46 -25.33 32.05
N ILE A 94 2.53 -26.12 31.92
CA ILE A 94 3.70 -25.77 31.11
C ILE A 94 3.60 -26.47 29.75
N SER A 95 3.97 -25.78 28.68
CA SER A 95 4.04 -26.37 27.34
C SER A 95 5.12 -27.45 27.30
N THR A 96 4.78 -28.65 26.82
CA THR A 96 5.74 -29.75 26.70
C THR A 96 6.98 -29.29 25.91
N PRO A 97 8.20 -29.40 26.47
CA PRO A 97 9.43 -29.09 25.75
C PRO A 97 9.57 -29.93 24.46
N ILE A 98 10.21 -29.38 23.43
CA ILE A 98 10.34 -30.01 22.10
C ILE A 98 11.05 -31.38 22.18
N GLU A 99 11.94 -31.54 23.15
CA GLU A 99 12.66 -32.80 23.42
C GLU A 99 11.72 -33.98 23.73
N PHE A 100 10.55 -33.70 24.33
CA PHE A 100 9.56 -34.71 24.69
C PHE A 100 8.46 -34.88 23.65
N TRP A 101 8.54 -34.19 22.51
CA TRP A 101 7.55 -34.34 21.45
C TRP A 101 7.72 -35.67 20.72
N SER A 102 6.63 -36.23 20.22
CA SER A 102 6.69 -37.42 19.39
C SER A 102 7.60 -37.23 18.17
N ASP A 103 8.37 -38.26 17.81
CA ASP A 103 9.30 -38.19 16.66
C ASP A 103 8.60 -37.89 15.33
N ALA A 104 7.31 -38.24 15.22
CA ALA A 104 6.50 -37.92 14.04
C ALA A 104 6.29 -36.40 13.93
N ASN A 105 5.89 -35.74 15.01
CA ASN A 105 5.64 -34.30 15.02
C ASN A 105 6.94 -33.48 15.03
N ARG A 106 8.01 -33.98 15.67
CA ARG A 106 9.33 -33.32 15.64
C ARG A 106 9.90 -33.20 14.22
N ARG A 107 9.65 -34.18 13.36
CA ARG A 107 10.07 -34.14 11.94
C ARG A 107 9.40 -33.04 11.12
N TRP A 108 8.20 -32.60 11.50
CA TRP A 108 7.49 -31.51 10.83
C TRP A 108 8.01 -30.12 11.16
N LEU A 109 8.73 -29.95 12.27
CA LEU A 109 9.22 -28.63 12.72
C LEU A 109 10.15 -27.96 11.71
N LEU A 110 11.13 -28.69 11.19
CA LEU A 110 12.12 -28.12 10.27
C LEU A 110 11.47 -27.63 8.95
N PRO A 111 10.62 -28.42 8.26
CA PRO A 111 9.85 -27.93 7.12
C PRO A 111 9.00 -26.69 7.46
N LEU A 112 8.34 -26.66 8.61
CA LEU A 112 7.52 -25.52 9.03
C LEU A 112 8.36 -24.26 9.25
N TYR A 113 9.56 -24.38 9.80
CA TYR A 113 10.48 -23.26 9.93
C TYR A 113 10.96 -22.72 8.59
N PHE A 114 11.20 -23.59 7.60
CA PHE A 114 11.47 -23.13 6.23
C PHE A 114 10.26 -22.40 5.62
N VAL A 115 9.05 -22.93 5.81
CA VAL A 115 7.80 -22.28 5.34
C VAL A 115 7.66 -20.88 5.95
N LEU A 116 7.81 -20.76 7.27
CA LEU A 116 7.78 -19.47 7.96
C LEU A 116 8.86 -18.51 7.44
N SER A 117 10.07 -19.02 7.27
CA SER A 117 11.22 -18.23 6.83
C SER A 117 11.03 -17.67 5.42
N VAL A 118 10.52 -18.50 4.49
CA VAL A 118 10.17 -18.06 3.13
C VAL A 118 9.03 -17.05 3.17
N ALA A 119 7.96 -17.32 3.93
CA ALA A 119 6.84 -16.40 4.06
C ALA A 119 7.28 -15.01 4.56
N TRP A 120 8.09 -14.97 5.61
CA TRP A 120 8.60 -13.72 6.17
C TRP A 120 9.60 -13.04 5.23
N SER A 121 10.41 -13.80 4.47
CA SER A 121 11.30 -13.21 3.47
C SER A 121 10.53 -12.42 2.40
N LEU A 122 9.40 -12.98 1.93
CA LEU A 122 8.52 -12.32 0.97
C LEU A 122 7.85 -11.08 1.57
N GLU A 123 7.46 -11.13 2.84
CA GLU A 123 6.94 -9.95 3.57
C GLU A 123 8.00 -8.85 3.74
N ILE A 124 9.27 -9.21 3.98
CA ILE A 124 10.36 -8.22 4.01
C ILE A 124 10.55 -7.58 2.63
N VAL A 125 10.48 -8.38 1.55
CA VAL A 125 10.58 -7.90 0.17
C VAL A 125 9.47 -6.89 -0.15
N THR A 126 8.20 -7.19 0.19
CA THR A 126 7.08 -6.27 -0.08
C THR A 126 7.24 -4.95 0.67
N HIS A 127 7.69 -5.01 1.93
CA HIS A 127 7.93 -3.81 2.72
C HIS A 127 9.13 -3.00 2.24
N LEU A 128 10.18 -3.65 1.76
CA LEU A 128 11.34 -2.97 1.18
C LEU A 128 11.00 -2.33 -0.17
N GLU A 129 10.24 -3.04 -0.99
CA GLU A 129 9.67 -2.55 -2.25
C GLU A 129 8.89 -1.26 -2.01
N GLU A 130 8.02 -1.27 -1.01
CA GLU A 130 7.29 -0.09 -0.62
C GLU A 130 8.18 1.08 -0.18
N LEU A 131 9.11 0.83 0.72
CA LEU A 131 10.02 1.83 1.24
C LEU A 131 10.78 2.53 0.10
N THR A 132 11.33 1.73 -0.81
CA THR A 132 12.12 2.24 -1.94
C THR A 132 11.27 2.97 -2.96
N PHE A 133 10.03 2.55 -3.19
CA PHE A 133 9.05 3.27 -4.00
C PHE A 133 8.75 4.66 -3.45
N TRP A 134 8.43 4.77 -2.16
CA TRP A 134 8.15 6.07 -1.56
C TRP A 134 9.39 6.96 -1.50
N LEU A 135 10.57 6.40 -1.25
CA LEU A 135 11.82 7.14 -1.33
C LEU A 135 12.06 7.68 -2.74
N PHE A 136 11.79 6.90 -3.78
CA PHE A 136 11.92 7.37 -5.15
C PHE A 136 10.92 8.47 -5.47
N LEU A 137 9.66 8.35 -5.04
CA LEU A 137 8.67 9.42 -5.21
C LEU A 137 9.09 10.72 -4.49
N LEU A 138 9.68 10.62 -3.30
CA LEU A 138 10.19 11.78 -2.57
C LEU A 138 11.41 12.43 -3.23
N HIS A 139 12.22 11.67 -3.98
CA HIS A 139 13.40 12.17 -4.68
C HIS A 139 13.14 12.47 -6.17
N GLN A 140 11.92 12.30 -6.65
CA GLN A 140 11.57 12.73 -8.01
C GLN A 140 11.66 14.26 -8.09
N GLY A 141 12.72 14.72 -8.75
CA GLY A 141 12.87 16.12 -9.14
C GLY A 141 12.08 16.43 -10.41
N PRO A 142 12.12 17.70 -10.88
CA PRO A 142 11.43 18.12 -12.10
C PRO A 142 11.94 17.41 -13.37
N LYS A 143 13.12 16.80 -13.31
CA LYS A 143 13.59 15.87 -14.35
C LYS A 143 13.10 14.47 -13.99
N GLN A 144 12.18 13.93 -14.79
CA GLN A 144 11.72 12.55 -14.66
C GLN A 144 12.92 11.60 -14.73
N ARG A 145 13.24 10.95 -13.62
CA ARG A 145 14.31 9.94 -13.54
C ARG A 145 13.70 8.57 -13.76
N GLU A 146 14.35 7.76 -14.58
CA GLU A 146 13.95 6.36 -14.76
C GLU A 146 14.22 5.54 -13.49
N TRP A 147 13.22 4.76 -13.06
CA TRP A 147 13.28 3.92 -11.86
C TRP A 147 14.41 2.89 -11.90
N PHE A 148 14.63 2.21 -13.04
CA PHE A 148 15.62 1.14 -13.14
C PHE A 148 17.08 1.62 -12.98
N HIS A 149 17.33 2.90 -13.24
CA HIS A 149 18.63 3.53 -13.03
C HIS A 149 18.73 4.27 -11.68
N SER A 150 17.72 4.09 -10.82
CA SER A 150 17.67 4.72 -9.49
C SER A 150 18.53 3.98 -8.46
N CYS A 151 19.02 4.70 -7.44
CA CYS A 151 19.75 4.06 -6.34
C CYS A 151 18.79 3.23 -5.49
N GLU A 152 17.55 3.70 -5.39
CA GLU A 152 16.41 3.11 -4.73
C GLU A 152 16.13 1.71 -5.30
N PHE A 153 16.15 1.55 -6.62
CA PHE A 153 16.03 0.25 -7.27
C PHE A 153 17.19 -0.69 -6.93
N ARG A 154 18.44 -0.19 -6.86
CA ARG A 154 19.60 -1.02 -6.46
C ARG A 154 19.48 -1.50 -5.02
N VAL A 155 19.08 -0.61 -4.10
CA VAL A 155 18.85 -0.94 -2.69
C VAL A 155 17.73 -1.97 -2.57
N TRP A 156 16.63 -1.80 -3.32
CA TRP A 156 15.54 -2.75 -3.38
C TRP A 156 16.00 -4.13 -3.85
N TYR A 157 16.71 -4.19 -4.99
CA TYR A 157 17.17 -5.44 -5.58
C TYR A 157 18.12 -6.19 -4.65
N ILE A 158 19.16 -5.51 -4.14
CA ILE A 158 20.15 -6.11 -3.24
C ILE A 158 19.49 -6.55 -1.94
N GLY A 159 18.67 -5.69 -1.33
CA GLY A 159 17.97 -6.04 -0.09
C GLY A 159 16.97 -7.19 -0.27
N SER A 160 16.31 -7.28 -1.42
CA SER A 160 15.42 -8.40 -1.75
C SER A 160 16.19 -9.72 -1.90
N MET A 161 17.34 -9.70 -2.56
CA MET A 161 18.21 -10.89 -2.66
C MET A 161 18.72 -11.32 -1.28
N ILE A 162 19.12 -10.37 -0.43
CA ILE A 162 19.55 -10.65 0.94
C ILE A 162 18.39 -11.23 1.76
N ALA A 163 17.16 -10.72 1.62
CA ALA A 163 16.01 -11.24 2.36
C ALA A 163 15.63 -12.66 1.91
N LEU A 164 15.49 -12.88 0.59
CA LEU A 164 15.08 -14.16 0.01
C LEU A 164 16.09 -15.29 0.26
N LEU A 165 17.39 -14.98 0.25
CA LEU A 165 18.43 -15.96 0.53
C LEU A 165 18.76 -16.05 2.02
N GLY A 166 18.83 -14.90 2.71
CA GLY A 166 19.28 -14.79 4.08
C GLY A 166 18.34 -15.48 5.08
N MET A 167 17.03 -15.28 4.95
CA MET A 167 16.07 -15.89 5.88
C MET A 167 16.09 -17.44 5.81
N PRO A 168 15.95 -18.10 4.63
CA PRO A 168 16.07 -19.56 4.54
C PRO A 168 17.46 -20.05 4.94
N LEU A 169 18.52 -19.31 4.63
CA LEU A 169 19.87 -19.66 5.05
C LEU A 169 20.02 -19.63 6.58
N THR A 170 19.43 -18.67 7.29
CA THR A 170 19.39 -18.66 8.76
C THR A 170 18.73 -19.93 9.30
N THR A 171 17.64 -20.38 8.69
CA THR A 171 16.96 -21.64 9.06
C THR A 171 17.87 -22.84 8.81
N LEU A 172 18.55 -22.87 7.66
CA LEU A 172 19.47 -23.94 7.29
C LEU A 172 20.67 -24.03 8.24
N LEU A 173 21.25 -22.90 8.65
CA LEU A 173 22.39 -22.84 9.58
C LEU A 173 22.01 -23.27 11.00
N THR A 174 20.80 -22.90 11.45
CA THR A 174 20.33 -23.18 12.82
C THR A 174 19.60 -24.51 12.97
N ARG A 175 19.47 -25.28 11.89
CA ARG A 175 18.73 -26.57 11.85
C ARG A 175 19.14 -27.61 12.88
N GLN A 176 20.39 -27.56 13.36
CA GLN A 176 20.92 -28.51 14.34
C GLN A 176 20.24 -28.35 15.71
N ASN A 177 19.78 -27.15 16.04
CA ASN A 177 19.16 -26.82 17.32
C ASN A 177 17.74 -26.28 17.08
N LEU A 178 16.76 -27.19 16.96
CA LEU A 178 15.37 -26.82 16.65
C LEU A 178 14.74 -25.90 17.71
N ASP A 179 15.21 -25.97 18.96
CA ASP A 179 14.77 -25.10 20.05
C ASP A 179 15.14 -23.64 19.87
N THR A 180 16.33 -23.36 19.31
CA THR A 180 16.81 -21.99 19.10
C THR A 180 16.60 -21.51 17.66
N CYS A 181 16.37 -22.43 16.73
CA CYS A 181 16.13 -22.14 15.31
C CYS A 181 15.01 -21.11 15.12
N GLN A 182 13.87 -21.28 15.79
CA GLN A 182 12.77 -20.33 15.69
C GLN A 182 13.13 -18.95 16.24
N ALA A 183 13.86 -18.89 17.35
CA ALA A 183 14.31 -17.62 17.93
C ALA A 183 15.27 -16.88 16.98
N TRP A 184 16.14 -17.59 16.27
CA TRP A 184 16.99 -17.02 15.23
C TRP A 184 16.21 -16.48 14.04
N ILE A 185 15.18 -17.21 13.58
CA ILE A 185 14.28 -16.73 12.52
C ILE A 185 13.59 -15.44 12.95
N PHE A 186 13.04 -15.40 14.18
CA PHE A 186 12.41 -14.21 14.74
C PHE A 186 13.42 -13.06 14.89
N LEU A 187 14.65 -13.33 15.34
CA LEU A 187 15.67 -12.31 15.50
C LEU A 187 15.99 -11.63 14.17
N MET A 188 16.30 -12.44 13.14
CA MET A 188 16.68 -11.92 11.82
C MET A 188 15.50 -11.23 11.14
N GLY A 189 14.32 -11.85 11.15
CA GLY A 189 13.11 -11.29 10.55
C GLY A 189 12.68 -9.98 11.20
N SER A 190 12.62 -9.94 12.53
CA SER A 190 12.24 -8.73 13.28
C SER A 190 13.31 -7.64 13.22
N SER A 191 14.61 -7.98 13.15
CA SER A 191 15.68 -6.99 12.96
C SER A 191 15.58 -6.31 11.60
N ALA A 192 15.45 -7.08 10.51
CA ALA A 192 15.25 -6.56 9.17
C ALA A 192 13.96 -5.74 9.06
N SER A 193 12.87 -6.21 9.67
CA SER A 193 11.58 -5.51 9.69
C SER A 193 11.64 -4.21 10.50
N THR A 194 12.37 -4.20 11.63
CA THR A 194 12.57 -2.99 12.44
C THR A 194 13.43 -1.99 11.68
N PHE A 195 14.52 -2.44 11.05
CA PHE A 195 15.37 -1.59 10.23
C PHE A 195 14.59 -0.91 9.10
N THR A 196 13.81 -1.68 8.32
CA THR A 196 12.97 -1.12 7.25
C THR A 196 11.91 -0.16 7.80
N THR A 197 11.35 -0.42 8.99
CA THR A 197 10.39 0.48 9.65
C THR A 197 11.05 1.80 10.09
N LEU A 198 12.27 1.75 10.63
CA LEU A 198 13.04 2.95 10.99
C LEU A 198 13.38 3.79 9.75
N CYS A 199 13.78 3.16 8.65
CA CYS A 199 13.97 3.86 7.37
C CYS A 199 12.66 4.50 6.86
N PHE A 200 11.52 3.85 7.10
CA PHE A 200 10.21 4.38 6.69
C PHE A 200 9.79 5.63 7.48
N LEU A 201 10.27 5.79 8.72
CA LEU A 201 10.04 7.03 9.48
C LEU A 201 10.59 8.27 8.78
N TYR A 202 11.72 8.13 8.07
CA TYR A 202 12.26 9.21 7.25
C TYR A 202 11.27 9.63 6.15
N VAL A 203 10.68 8.66 5.46
CA VAL A 203 9.64 8.90 4.44
C VAL A 203 8.46 9.64 5.05
N LEU A 204 7.92 9.14 6.17
CA LEU A 204 6.78 9.76 6.87
C LEU A 204 7.06 11.20 7.28
N PHE A 205 8.27 11.49 7.78
CA PHE A 205 8.63 12.86 8.18
C PHE A 205 8.68 13.82 6.99
N ARG A 206 9.11 13.35 5.82
CA ARG A 206 9.24 14.17 4.60
C ARG A 206 7.90 14.32 3.86
N PHE A 207 7.01 13.35 3.99
CA PHE A 207 5.79 13.22 3.22
C PHE A 207 4.86 14.45 3.25
N PRO A 208 4.60 15.10 4.41
CA PRO A 208 3.75 16.29 4.43
C PRO A 208 4.30 17.46 3.62
N ARG A 209 5.62 17.59 3.53
CA ARG A 209 6.25 18.63 2.69
C ARG A 209 6.07 18.32 1.22
N PHE A 210 6.20 17.04 0.84
CA PHE A 210 5.94 16.58 -0.51
C PHE A 210 4.48 16.85 -0.94
N ILE A 211 3.50 16.60 -0.07
CA ILE A 211 2.09 16.90 -0.36
C ILE A 211 1.87 18.40 -0.61
N ARG A 212 2.49 19.27 0.19
CA ARG A 212 2.41 20.73 -0.03
C ARG A 212 3.02 21.13 -1.36
N TYR A 213 4.19 20.57 -1.69
CA TYR A 213 4.84 20.80 -2.97
C TYR A 213 3.95 20.39 -4.16
N VAL A 214 3.37 19.18 -4.13
CA VAL A 214 2.45 18.69 -5.18
C VAL A 214 1.19 19.56 -5.29
N LYS A 215 0.69 20.07 -4.16
CA LYS A 215 -0.43 21.01 -4.13
C LYS A 215 -0.07 22.37 -4.76
N ASP A 216 1.12 22.88 -4.46
CA ASP A 216 1.61 24.16 -4.97
C ASP A 216 1.92 24.10 -6.49
N GLU A 217 2.28 22.92 -7.01
CA GLU A 217 2.40 22.64 -8.45
C GLU A 217 1.05 22.55 -9.19
N GLY A 218 -0.08 22.68 -8.49
CA GLY A 218 -1.41 22.68 -9.10
C GLY A 218 -1.91 21.28 -9.47
N ALA A 219 -1.44 20.23 -8.79
CA ALA A 219 -1.99 18.89 -8.98
C ALA A 219 -3.50 18.83 -8.70
N LEU A 220 -4.19 17.93 -9.40
CA LEU A 220 -5.64 17.74 -9.26
C LEU A 220 -6.01 17.44 -7.79
N PRO A 221 -7.12 18.02 -7.27
CA PRO A 221 -7.56 17.80 -5.90
C PRO A 221 -7.68 16.32 -5.52
N ASP A 222 -8.14 15.48 -6.45
CA ASP A 222 -8.30 14.04 -6.22
C ASP A 222 -6.96 13.31 -6.02
N VAL A 223 -5.89 13.78 -6.68
CA VAL A 223 -4.52 13.25 -6.45
C VAL A 223 -4.06 13.62 -5.05
N VAL A 224 -4.26 14.89 -4.65
CA VAL A 224 -3.87 15.37 -3.31
C VAL A 224 -4.64 14.63 -2.21
N ILE A 225 -5.95 14.41 -2.38
CA ILE A 225 -6.78 13.65 -1.42
C ILE A 225 -6.26 12.22 -1.29
N ARG A 226 -5.96 11.54 -2.41
CA ARG A 226 -5.38 10.19 -2.37
C ARG A 226 -4.03 10.16 -1.64
N LEU A 227 -3.15 11.12 -1.91
CA LEU A 227 -1.87 11.25 -1.21
C LEU A 227 -2.04 11.47 0.30
N VAL A 228 -2.98 12.32 0.71
CA VAL A 228 -3.27 12.55 2.14
C VAL A 228 -3.82 11.28 2.78
N THR A 229 -4.73 10.55 2.13
CA THR A 229 -5.22 9.27 2.63
C THR A 229 -4.09 8.25 2.76
N PHE A 230 -3.20 8.16 1.78
CA PHE A 230 -2.02 7.30 1.87
C PHE A 230 -1.13 7.70 3.05
N TYR A 231 -0.89 8.99 3.28
CA TYR A 231 -0.12 9.44 4.44
C TYR A 231 -0.70 8.94 5.77
N GLN A 232 -2.03 9.09 5.94
CA GLN A 232 -2.70 8.66 7.17
C GLN A 232 -2.63 7.13 7.35
N LEU A 233 -2.87 6.36 6.28
CA LEU A 233 -2.75 4.90 6.32
C LEU A 233 -1.31 4.47 6.65
N ASN A 234 -0.31 5.11 6.04
CA ASN A 234 1.10 4.85 6.30
C ASN A 234 1.49 5.13 7.77
N LEU A 235 0.94 6.18 8.38
CA LEU A 235 1.19 6.52 9.79
C LEU A 235 0.67 5.41 10.71
N VAL A 236 -0.60 5.03 10.55
CA VAL A 236 -1.22 3.95 11.34
C VAL A 236 -0.47 2.64 11.14
N ARG A 237 -0.11 2.33 9.89
CA ARG A 237 0.64 1.12 9.57
C ARG A 237 1.98 1.04 10.29
N VAL A 238 2.76 2.13 10.30
CA VAL A 238 4.07 2.15 10.97
C VAL A 238 3.93 1.94 12.47
N ALA A 239 2.89 2.49 13.10
CA ALA A 239 2.60 2.21 14.51
C ALA A 239 2.38 0.70 14.74
N PHE A 240 1.56 0.04 13.91
CA PHE A 240 1.37 -1.41 13.98
C PHE A 240 2.63 -2.22 13.63
N ARG A 241 3.53 -1.71 12.75
CA ARG A 241 4.83 -2.36 12.52
C ARG A 241 5.69 -2.36 13.78
N PHE A 242 5.69 -1.29 14.57
CA PHE A 242 6.40 -1.33 15.86
C PHE A 242 5.77 -2.32 16.85
N ILE A 243 4.44 -2.40 16.90
CA ILE A 243 3.70 -3.40 17.68
C ILE A 243 4.00 -4.82 17.22
N PHE A 244 4.31 -5.01 15.94
CA PHE A 244 4.77 -6.29 15.38
C PHE A 244 6.23 -6.59 15.72
N THR A 245 7.15 -5.71 15.35
CA THR A 245 8.58 -6.04 15.30
C THR A 245 9.25 -5.97 16.66
N ILE A 246 8.88 -5.01 17.52
CA ILE A 246 9.53 -4.85 18.82
C ILE A 246 9.23 -6.05 19.73
N PRO A 247 7.98 -6.51 19.91
CA PRO A 247 7.71 -7.68 20.75
C PRO A 247 8.41 -8.95 20.27
N LEU A 248 8.41 -9.20 18.96
CA LEU A 248 9.09 -10.37 18.40
C LEU A 248 10.62 -10.26 18.49
N LEU A 249 11.19 -9.06 18.35
CA LEU A 249 12.62 -8.84 18.55
C LEU A 249 13.05 -9.08 19.99
N VAL A 250 12.26 -8.60 20.97
CA VAL A 250 12.49 -8.84 22.39
C VAL A 250 12.39 -10.34 22.71
N LEU A 251 11.35 -11.00 22.20
CA LEU A 251 11.17 -12.44 22.38
C LEU A 251 12.31 -13.26 21.76
N ALA A 252 12.81 -12.84 20.59
CA ALA A 252 13.91 -13.48 19.91
C ALA A 252 15.25 -13.30 20.65
N ALA A 253 15.52 -12.09 21.13
CA ALA A 253 16.73 -11.77 21.89
C ALA A 253 16.79 -12.57 23.20
N ASP A 254 15.67 -12.70 23.92
CA ASP A 254 15.56 -13.59 25.09
C ASP A 254 15.60 -15.07 24.69
N GLY A 255 15.09 -15.43 23.51
CA GLY A 255 15.15 -16.79 22.96
C GLY A 255 16.56 -17.32 22.72
N ILE A 256 17.53 -16.44 22.39
CA ILE A 256 18.92 -16.81 22.05
C ILE A 256 19.83 -16.78 23.28
N ARG A 257 19.44 -16.10 24.36
CA ARG A 257 20.22 -16.05 25.60
C ARG A 257 20.21 -17.40 26.33
N SER A 258 21.32 -17.69 27.01
CA SER A 258 21.52 -18.91 27.79
C SER A 258 20.43 -19.09 28.85
N ALA A 259 20.07 -20.35 29.12
CA ALA A 259 18.95 -20.74 29.99
C ALA A 259 18.88 -20.04 31.36
N ALA A 260 20.02 -19.63 31.92
CA ALA A 260 20.14 -19.01 33.24
C ALA A 260 19.70 -17.52 33.32
N ASP A 261 19.70 -16.78 32.20
CA ASP A 261 19.49 -15.32 32.17
C ASP A 261 18.18 -14.89 31.48
N ASN A 262 17.24 -15.82 31.29
CA ASN A 262 16.01 -15.56 30.54
C ASN A 262 14.94 -14.89 31.42
N ILE A 263 14.97 -13.56 31.44
CA ILE A 263 14.05 -12.73 32.22
C ILE A 263 12.61 -12.87 31.69
N VAL A 264 12.41 -12.97 30.37
CA VAL A 264 11.04 -13.04 29.80
C VAL A 264 10.41 -14.41 30.06
N LYS A 265 11.20 -15.49 30.09
CA LYS A 265 10.74 -16.86 30.40
C LYS A 265 10.40 -17.07 31.87
N SER A 266 10.85 -16.19 32.78
CA SER A 266 10.45 -16.25 34.19
C SER A 266 8.96 -15.96 34.40
N VAL A 267 8.31 -15.33 33.41
CA VAL A 267 6.88 -15.06 33.37
C VAL A 267 6.31 -15.66 32.08
N ASP A 268 5.92 -16.94 32.10
CA ASP A 268 5.39 -17.68 30.94
C ASP A 268 4.31 -16.89 30.14
N ARG A 269 3.54 -16.05 30.82
CA ARG A 269 2.49 -15.20 30.22
C ARG A 269 3.03 -14.04 29.37
N CYS A 270 4.26 -13.59 29.61
CA CYS A 270 4.86 -12.46 28.90
C CYS A 270 5.24 -12.86 27.47
N ALA A 271 5.81 -14.06 27.29
CA ALA A 271 6.16 -14.58 25.97
C ALA A 271 4.92 -14.70 25.07
N ASP A 272 3.82 -15.25 25.60
CA ASP A 272 2.54 -15.33 24.89
C ASP A 272 1.97 -13.96 24.55
N PHE A 273 1.99 -13.02 25.52
CA PHE A 273 1.51 -11.66 25.29
C PHE A 273 2.30 -10.98 24.16
N LEU A 274 3.64 -11.08 24.17
CA LEU A 274 4.49 -10.51 23.13
C LEU A 274 4.26 -11.18 21.77
N LEU A 275 4.12 -12.51 21.74
CA LEU A 275 3.87 -13.27 20.51
C LEU A 275 2.49 -12.98 19.91
N MET A 276 1.45 -12.87 20.75
CA MET A 276 0.09 -12.52 20.33
C MET A 276 0.03 -11.06 19.85
N THR A 277 0.63 -10.13 20.58
CA THR A 277 0.72 -8.72 20.20
C THR A 277 1.48 -8.55 18.89
N GLY A 278 2.60 -9.27 18.74
CA GLY A 278 3.38 -9.31 17.50
C GLY A 278 2.55 -9.81 16.32
N GLY A 279 1.78 -10.88 16.51
CA GLY A 279 0.87 -11.41 15.50
C GLY A 279 -0.20 -10.40 15.08
N ILE A 280 -0.92 -9.80 16.04
CA ILE A 280 -1.95 -8.79 15.75
C ILE A 280 -1.34 -7.61 14.98
N GLY A 281 -0.19 -7.11 15.43
CA GLY A 281 0.53 -6.04 14.73
C GLY A 281 0.88 -6.41 13.29
N CYS A 282 1.37 -7.62 13.06
CA CYS A 282 1.76 -8.12 11.73
C CYS A 282 0.55 -8.13 10.79
N PHE A 283 -0.54 -8.79 11.17
CA PHE A 283 -1.72 -8.93 10.32
C PHE A 283 -2.45 -7.60 10.06
N VAL A 284 -2.59 -6.74 11.07
CA VAL A 284 -3.18 -5.40 10.88
C VAL A 284 -2.30 -4.54 9.98
N SER A 285 -0.98 -4.55 10.20
CA SER A 285 -0.03 -3.80 9.39
C SER A 285 -0.05 -4.26 7.93
N SER A 286 0.00 -5.57 7.68
CA SER A 286 -0.08 -6.15 6.35
C SER A 286 -1.44 -5.91 5.68
N GLY A 287 -2.54 -5.87 6.43
CA GLY A 287 -3.84 -5.46 5.91
C GLY A 287 -3.88 -4.03 5.43
N ILE A 288 -3.29 -3.10 6.18
CA ILE A 288 -3.18 -1.69 5.75
C ILE A 288 -2.28 -1.57 4.51
N THR A 289 -1.19 -2.36 4.45
CA THR A 289 -0.32 -2.42 3.27
C THR A 289 -1.11 -2.79 2.01
N LEU A 290 -1.97 -3.83 2.09
CA LEU A 290 -2.83 -4.19 0.96
C LEU A 290 -3.79 -3.07 0.56
N MET A 291 -4.36 -2.33 1.51
CA MET A 291 -5.24 -1.20 1.22
C MET A 291 -4.51 -0.05 0.51
N ILE A 292 -3.22 0.16 0.83
CA ILE A 292 -2.39 1.18 0.17
C ILE A 292 -2.10 0.79 -1.29
N PHE A 293 -1.84 -0.50 -1.55
CA PHE A 293 -1.44 -0.97 -2.87
C PHE A 293 -2.56 -1.32 -3.82
N PHE A 294 -3.69 -1.73 -3.27
CA PHE A 294 -4.92 -1.94 -4.00
C PHE A 294 -5.97 -0.96 -3.47
N PRO A 295 -5.79 0.36 -3.73
CA PRO A 295 -6.73 1.36 -3.28
C PRO A 295 -8.06 1.10 -3.97
N ARG A 296 -9.09 0.78 -3.18
CA ARG A 296 -10.45 0.63 -3.69
C ARG A 296 -11.08 2.01 -3.85
N SER A 297 -11.61 2.28 -5.02
CA SER A 297 -12.41 3.47 -5.33
C SER A 297 -13.88 3.15 -5.05
N ILE A 298 -14.34 3.37 -3.81
CA ILE A 298 -15.75 3.16 -3.42
C ILE A 298 -16.69 3.93 -4.37
N THR A 299 -16.30 5.13 -4.79
CA THR A 299 -17.07 5.94 -5.75
C THR A 299 -17.25 5.26 -7.10
N GLN A 300 -16.23 4.56 -7.60
CA GLN A 300 -16.29 3.82 -8.86
C GLN A 300 -17.09 2.53 -8.71
N GLU A 301 -16.94 1.84 -7.58
CA GLU A 301 -17.68 0.62 -7.26
C GLU A 301 -19.20 0.87 -7.15
N GLU A 302 -19.59 2.03 -6.61
CA GLU A 302 -21.00 2.46 -6.51
C GLU A 302 -21.53 3.08 -7.82
N GLY A 303 -20.72 3.11 -8.90
CA GLY A 303 -21.14 3.59 -10.21
C GLY A 303 -21.24 5.12 -10.33
N TYR A 304 -20.72 5.89 -9.38
CA TYR A 304 -20.61 7.33 -9.51
C TYR A 304 -19.50 7.66 -10.51
N LYS A 305 -19.89 7.93 -11.76
CA LYS A 305 -19.01 8.57 -12.73
C LYS A 305 -18.82 10.02 -12.30
N ALA A 306 -17.57 10.40 -12.00
CA ALA A 306 -17.25 11.81 -11.79
C ALA A 306 -17.75 12.57 -13.01
N ARG A 307 -18.59 13.59 -12.80
CA ARG A 307 -19.09 14.41 -13.89
C ARG A 307 -17.88 15.14 -14.44
N ASP A 308 -17.36 14.68 -15.59
CA ASP A 308 -16.28 15.35 -16.28
C ASP A 308 -16.68 16.82 -16.41
N ALA A 309 -15.88 17.69 -15.79
CA ALA A 309 -16.02 19.12 -15.95
C ALA A 309 -15.64 19.44 -17.39
N SER A 310 -16.59 19.23 -18.31
CA SER A 310 -16.40 19.50 -19.73
C SER A 310 -15.88 20.92 -19.89
N PRO A 311 -14.69 21.13 -20.47
CA PRO A 311 -14.12 22.47 -20.63
C PRO A 311 -14.84 23.31 -21.68
N ASN A 312 -15.91 22.81 -22.30
CA ASN A 312 -16.57 23.47 -23.43
C ASN A 312 -18.08 23.60 -23.25
N SER A 313 -18.50 24.59 -22.47
CA SER A 313 -19.74 25.31 -22.76
C SER A 313 -19.50 26.83 -22.72
N GLY A 314 -18.55 27.28 -23.53
CA GLY A 314 -18.40 28.68 -23.93
C GLY A 314 -19.46 29.15 -24.94
N LYS A 315 -20.66 28.56 -24.94
CA LYS A 315 -21.80 29.18 -25.63
C LYS A 315 -22.41 30.17 -24.66
N ALA A 316 -22.16 31.46 -24.93
CA ALA A 316 -22.87 32.57 -24.31
C ALA A 316 -24.39 32.28 -24.30
N PRO A 317 -25.11 32.64 -23.23
CA PRO A 317 -26.54 32.41 -23.15
C PRO A 317 -27.21 33.19 -24.30
N THR A 318 -27.71 32.47 -25.29
CA THR A 318 -28.73 33.02 -26.19
C THR A 318 -29.91 33.37 -25.30
N VAL A 319 -30.21 34.66 -25.23
CA VAL A 319 -31.39 35.22 -24.60
C VAL A 319 -32.62 34.54 -25.19
N VAL A 320 -33.18 33.56 -24.48
CA VAL A 320 -34.50 33.01 -24.76
C VAL A 320 -35.51 33.90 -24.03
N PRO A 321 -36.56 34.39 -24.69
CA PRO A 321 -37.56 35.24 -24.07
C PRO A 321 -38.29 34.50 -22.95
N THR A 322 -38.47 35.23 -21.85
CA THR A 322 -39.21 34.93 -20.64
C THR A 322 -40.54 34.21 -20.92
N SER A 323 -40.63 32.94 -20.54
CA SER A 323 -41.92 32.29 -20.27
C SER A 323 -42.38 32.73 -18.87
N PRO A 324 -43.60 33.26 -18.71
CA PRO A 324 -44.07 33.78 -17.43
C PRO A 324 -44.30 32.62 -16.44
N LEU A 325 -43.73 32.76 -15.25
CA LEU A 325 -43.99 31.86 -14.12
C LEU A 325 -45.49 31.89 -13.73
N PRO A 326 -46.06 30.78 -13.25
CA PRO A 326 -47.40 30.78 -12.67
C PRO A 326 -47.44 31.54 -11.35
N ASP A 327 -48.25 32.60 -11.29
CA ASP A 327 -48.58 33.35 -10.08
C ASP A 327 -49.29 32.45 -9.06
N TYR A 328 -48.59 32.10 -7.97
CA TYR A 328 -49.16 31.36 -6.84
C TYR A 328 -49.60 32.25 -5.67
N TYR A 329 -49.55 33.58 -5.80
CA TYR A 329 -49.94 34.51 -4.74
C TYR A 329 -51.22 35.27 -5.06
N ALA A 330 -52.34 34.55 -5.04
CA ALA A 330 -53.67 35.16 -5.07
C ALA A 330 -54.59 34.55 -4.02
N GLN A 331 -54.36 34.82 -2.72
CA GLN A 331 -55.44 34.95 -1.74
C GLN A 331 -54.90 35.36 -0.36
N ARG A 332 -55.20 36.59 0.06
CA ARG A 332 -56.25 36.90 1.07
C ARG A 332 -56.04 38.33 1.60
N GLN A 333 -56.86 39.25 1.12
CA GLN A 333 -57.13 40.52 1.80
C GLN A 333 -58.05 40.27 2.99
N ALA A 334 -57.69 40.80 4.16
CA ALA A 334 -58.63 41.29 5.16
C ALA A 334 -57.92 42.35 6.01
N SER A 335 -58.44 43.57 5.97
CA SER A 335 -57.96 44.78 6.67
C SER A 335 -58.65 44.93 8.05
N PRO A 336 -58.46 46.03 8.82
CA PRO A 336 -57.83 46.07 10.15
C PRO A 336 -58.80 46.45 11.31
N PRO A 337 -58.33 46.72 12.55
CA PRO A 337 -58.13 48.13 12.94
C PRO A 337 -57.03 48.47 14.00
N LYS A 338 -56.34 49.61 13.73
CA LYS A 338 -55.98 50.79 14.56
C LYS A 338 -55.39 50.70 16.01
N SER A 339 -54.15 51.21 16.11
CA SER A 339 -53.55 52.24 17.05
C SER A 339 -53.14 51.88 18.51
N PRO A 340 -52.28 52.68 19.22
CA PRO A 340 -51.09 53.47 18.82
C PRO A 340 -49.87 53.44 19.82
N SER A 341 -48.72 54.00 19.37
CA SER A 341 -47.59 54.57 20.16
C SER A 341 -46.59 53.58 20.83
N LEU A 342 -45.30 53.83 21.08
CA LEU A 342 -44.46 55.04 21.23
C LEU A 342 -42.96 54.61 21.27
N TYR A 343 -42.02 55.49 20.87
CA TYR A 343 -40.53 55.46 21.08
C TYR A 343 -39.72 54.34 20.37
N GLN A 344 -38.46 54.47 19.92
CA GLN A 344 -37.41 55.51 19.98
C GLN A 344 -36.32 55.17 18.91
N THR A 345 -35.86 56.18 18.19
CA THR A 345 -34.46 56.52 17.82
C THR A 345 -33.35 55.44 17.81
N SER A 346 -32.64 55.25 16.68
CA SER A 346 -31.26 55.79 16.49
C SER A 346 -30.64 55.50 15.11
N GLU A 347 -30.07 56.57 14.54
CA GLU A 347 -28.89 56.76 13.68
C GLU A 347 -28.52 55.74 12.57
N ARG A 348 -28.54 56.11 11.28
CA ARG A 348 -27.65 57.01 10.49
C ARG A 348 -26.44 56.26 9.88
N ALA A 349 -26.56 55.99 8.57
CA ALA A 349 -25.51 55.60 7.61
C ALA A 349 -24.55 56.81 7.35
N PRO A 350 -23.48 56.78 6.49
CA PRO A 350 -23.46 56.12 5.17
C PRO A 350 -22.12 55.62 4.56
N SER A 351 -22.27 54.82 3.49
CA SER A 351 -21.55 54.77 2.19
C SER A 351 -20.01 54.76 2.08
N GLN A 352 -19.47 53.83 1.27
CA GLN A 352 -18.79 54.04 -0.04
C GLN A 352 -18.03 52.75 -0.42
N GLN A 353 -18.40 51.98 -1.46
CA GLN A 353 -18.07 52.12 -2.89
C GLN A 353 -16.56 52.15 -3.23
N SER A 354 -16.07 51.04 -3.80
CA SER A 354 -14.97 50.89 -4.77
C SER A 354 -14.85 49.38 -5.08
N GLY A 355 -15.07 48.82 -6.27
CA GLY A 355 -14.92 49.36 -7.61
C GLY A 355 -13.55 48.98 -8.18
N ILE A 356 -13.30 47.70 -8.49
CA ILE A 356 -12.18 47.29 -9.37
C ILE A 356 -12.73 46.35 -10.44
N GLN A 357 -13.24 46.97 -11.50
CA GLN A 357 -13.16 46.43 -12.86
C GLN A 357 -11.79 46.80 -13.42
N LEU A 358 -11.09 45.87 -14.03
CA LEU A 358 -10.08 46.18 -15.04
C LEU A 358 -10.38 45.34 -16.27
N ALA A 359 -10.99 46.01 -17.24
CA ALA A 359 -11.07 45.59 -18.62
C ALA A 359 -10.04 46.38 -19.43
N ALA A 360 -9.68 45.78 -20.58
CA ALA A 360 -9.10 46.39 -21.78
C ALA A 360 -7.58 46.59 -21.83
N PHE A 361 -6.95 45.75 -22.66
CA PHE A 361 -6.31 46.29 -23.87
C PHE A 361 -6.89 45.60 -25.10
N ARG A 362 -7.09 46.42 -26.13
CA ARG A 362 -7.80 46.18 -27.39
C ARG A 362 -6.74 45.95 -28.49
N ASP A 363 -7.00 44.95 -29.34
CA ASP A 363 -6.79 44.79 -30.80
C ASP A 363 -6.18 45.98 -31.62
N PRO A 364 -5.66 45.81 -32.88
CA PRO A 364 -5.94 44.72 -33.84
C PRO A 364 -4.82 44.28 -34.84
N ALA A 365 -5.18 43.27 -35.64
CA ALA A 365 -4.81 43.04 -37.05
C ALA A 365 -3.51 42.25 -37.37
N HIS A 366 -3.66 41.01 -37.87
CA HIS A 366 -3.52 40.72 -39.32
C HIS A 366 -3.84 39.25 -39.68
N ARG A 367 -4.17 39.06 -40.96
CA ARG A 367 -4.84 37.92 -41.63
C ARG A 367 -3.98 36.65 -41.77
N PRO A 368 -4.61 35.47 -42.05
CA PRO A 368 -3.93 34.20 -42.32
C PRO A 368 -3.46 34.10 -43.79
N PRO A 369 -2.63 33.10 -44.12
CA PRO A 369 -3.12 32.14 -45.12
C PRO A 369 -2.62 30.67 -45.02
N ARG A 370 -3.41 29.83 -45.70
CA ARG A 370 -3.06 28.62 -46.45
C ARG A 370 -2.94 27.26 -45.73
N GLN A 371 -4.06 26.55 -45.82
CA GLN A 371 -4.15 25.10 -46.04
C GLN A 371 -3.19 24.64 -47.16
N MET A 372 -2.47 23.54 -46.90
CA MET A 372 -2.07 22.60 -47.94
C MET A 372 -2.59 21.20 -47.57
N LEU A 373 -3.48 20.72 -48.43
CA LEU A 373 -3.85 19.32 -48.58
C LEU A 373 -2.60 18.51 -48.92
N SER A 374 -2.30 17.45 -48.16
CA SER A 374 -1.58 16.30 -48.67
C SER A 374 -2.48 15.08 -48.61
N HIS A 375 -2.94 14.67 -49.79
CA HIS A 375 -3.48 13.35 -50.07
C HIS A 375 -2.44 12.28 -49.72
N GLN A 376 -2.87 11.23 -49.03
CA GLN A 376 -2.17 9.94 -49.03
C GLN A 376 -3.23 8.83 -49.20
N PRO A 377 -2.95 7.77 -49.99
CA PRO A 377 -3.99 6.90 -50.51
C PRO A 377 -4.35 5.77 -49.55
N SER A 378 -5.64 5.46 -49.60
CA SER A 378 -6.31 4.30 -49.05
C SER A 378 -5.74 2.99 -49.60
N LEU A 379 -5.34 2.09 -48.70
CA LEU A 379 -5.28 0.65 -48.98
C LEU A 379 -6.26 -0.05 -48.04
N SER A 380 -7.29 -0.59 -48.68
CA SER A 380 -8.31 -1.47 -48.18
C SER A 380 -7.71 -2.83 -47.82
N ALA A 381 -8.01 -3.32 -46.63
CA ALA A 381 -8.00 -4.74 -46.32
C ALA A 381 -9.16 -5.01 -45.35
N GLU A 382 -10.18 -5.69 -45.88
CA GLU A 382 -11.22 -6.39 -45.14
C GLU A 382 -10.57 -7.48 -44.26
N ALA A 383 -11.00 -7.59 -43.00
CA ALA A 383 -11.35 -8.86 -42.36
C ALA A 383 -11.81 -8.64 -40.90
N ASP A 384 -13.03 -9.14 -40.67
CA ASP A 384 -13.56 -9.77 -39.46
C ASP A 384 -13.96 -8.93 -38.23
N ASP A 385 -15.29 -8.95 -38.03
CA ASP A 385 -16.03 -8.56 -36.84
C ASP A 385 -15.51 -9.25 -35.57
N GLU A 386 -14.91 -8.48 -34.66
CA GLU A 386 -14.75 -8.85 -33.25
C GLU A 386 -15.58 -7.90 -32.38
N GLU A 387 -16.40 -8.49 -31.52
CA GLU A 387 -17.33 -7.85 -30.60
C GLU A 387 -16.72 -6.68 -29.84
N GLU A 388 -17.36 -5.52 -30.00
CA GLU A 388 -17.05 -4.26 -29.35
C GLU A 388 -17.36 -4.35 -27.84
N ALA A 389 -16.38 -4.80 -27.06
CA ALA A 389 -16.37 -4.66 -25.61
C ALA A 389 -16.11 -3.19 -25.22
N PRO A 390 -16.80 -2.64 -24.21
CA PRO A 390 -16.68 -1.22 -23.87
C PRO A 390 -15.25 -0.87 -23.47
N GLY A 391 -14.67 0.07 -24.20
CA GLY A 391 -13.33 0.62 -23.99
C GLY A 391 -13.14 1.05 -22.54
N TYR A 392 -12.21 0.39 -21.86
CA TYR A 392 -11.71 0.79 -20.56
C TYR A 392 -10.58 1.80 -20.84
N GLU A 393 -10.89 3.10 -20.72
CA GLU A 393 -9.86 4.12 -20.62
C GLU A 393 -9.04 3.85 -19.36
N SER A 394 -7.85 3.30 -19.54
CA SER A 394 -6.87 3.17 -18.48
C SER A 394 -6.36 4.56 -18.12
N ASP A 395 -6.47 4.93 -16.84
CA ASP A 395 -5.91 6.12 -16.19
C ASP A 395 -4.36 6.16 -16.26
N GLU A 396 -3.77 6.13 -17.47
CA GLU A 396 -2.35 6.40 -17.70
C GLU A 396 -2.00 7.88 -17.44
N ASP A 397 -3.00 8.75 -17.26
CA ASP A 397 -2.82 10.17 -16.95
C ASP A 397 -2.52 10.48 -15.46
N SER A 398 -2.42 9.47 -14.60
CA SER A 398 -2.28 9.73 -13.16
C SER A 398 -0.86 9.98 -12.64
N VAL A 399 0.21 9.89 -13.45
CA VAL A 399 1.57 10.38 -13.09
C VAL A 399 2.37 10.91 -14.30
N ALA A 400 1.72 11.40 -15.35
CA ALA A 400 2.40 12.13 -16.42
C ALA A 400 2.16 13.64 -16.25
N MET A 401 3.00 14.30 -15.45
CA MET A 401 3.13 15.77 -15.48
C MET A 401 3.66 16.17 -16.86
N SER A 402 2.76 16.45 -17.80
CA SER A 402 3.08 16.81 -19.18
C SER A 402 3.51 18.28 -19.27
N GLY A 403 4.79 18.54 -18.97
CA GLY A 403 5.49 19.78 -19.30
C GLY A 403 6.11 19.69 -20.70
N ARG A 404 5.33 19.96 -21.74
CA ARG A 404 5.80 19.95 -23.14
C ARG A 404 6.56 21.25 -23.44
N LEU A 405 7.89 21.22 -23.38
CA LEU A 405 8.77 22.22 -24.00
C LEU A 405 9.74 21.49 -24.92
N THR A 406 9.45 21.54 -26.22
CA THR A 406 10.38 21.13 -27.29
C THR A 406 11.37 22.27 -27.56
N PRO A 407 12.69 22.05 -27.48
CA PRO A 407 13.64 22.86 -28.22
C PRO A 407 13.94 22.21 -29.58
N VAL A 408 13.80 23.03 -30.61
CA VAL A 408 14.31 22.84 -31.96
C VAL A 408 15.84 22.80 -31.90
N VAL A 409 16.47 21.74 -32.43
CA VAL A 409 17.90 21.77 -32.80
C VAL A 409 18.07 21.14 -34.18
N THR A 410 18.73 21.91 -35.04
CA THR A 410 19.03 21.67 -36.45
C THR A 410 20.36 20.93 -36.66
N SER A 411 20.29 19.79 -37.34
CA SER A 411 21.15 19.35 -38.47
C SER A 411 22.67 19.07 -38.24
N PRO A 412 23.45 18.57 -39.24
CA PRO A 412 23.81 17.15 -39.36
C PRO A 412 25.31 16.88 -39.59
N VAL A 413 25.86 15.70 -39.26
CA VAL A 413 27.13 15.20 -39.87
C VAL A 413 27.12 13.67 -40.00
N SER A 414 27.71 13.24 -41.12
CA SER A 414 27.71 11.95 -41.80
C SER A 414 28.91 11.01 -41.51
N HIS A 415 28.74 9.71 -41.86
CA HIS A 415 29.76 8.69 -42.23
C HIS A 415 30.72 8.20 -41.11
N ALA A 416 31.14 6.93 -40.94
CA ALA A 416 31.01 5.65 -41.66
C ALA A 416 31.36 4.48 -40.67
N PRO A 417 31.32 3.19 -41.06
CA PRO A 417 31.34 2.03 -40.16
C PRO A 417 32.75 1.47 -39.89
N SER A 418 32.92 0.75 -38.77
CA SER A 418 34.08 -0.12 -38.53
C SER A 418 33.62 -1.43 -37.89
N ASP A 419 34.06 -2.51 -38.52
CA ASP A 419 34.02 -3.91 -38.15
C ASP A 419 34.79 -4.24 -36.85
N ASP A 420 34.60 -5.50 -36.42
CA ASP A 420 35.47 -6.35 -35.60
C ASP A 420 35.44 -6.10 -34.07
N THR A 421 35.43 -7.08 -33.16
CA THR A 421 35.73 -8.52 -33.24
C THR A 421 35.21 -9.26 -31.98
N MET A 422 34.99 -10.57 -32.18
CA MET A 422 34.99 -11.70 -31.25
C MET A 422 35.48 -11.48 -29.81
N TRP A 423 34.79 -12.09 -28.83
CA TRP A 423 35.43 -12.84 -27.74
C TRP A 423 34.57 -14.05 -27.31
N GLU A 424 35.02 -15.23 -27.72
CA GLU A 424 34.73 -16.53 -27.14
C GLU A 424 35.67 -16.81 -25.95
N ARG A 425 35.15 -17.53 -24.95
CA ARG A 425 35.81 -18.45 -24.01
C ARG A 425 36.92 -17.94 -23.08
N GLN A 426 36.65 -18.07 -21.79
CA GLN A 426 37.38 -18.99 -20.89
C GLN A 426 36.43 -19.59 -19.87
#